data_AF-A0A1I9GC80-F1
#
_entry.id   AF-A0A1I9GC80-F1
#
_cell.length_a   1.000
_cell.length_b   1.000
_cell.length_c   1.000
_cell.angle_alpha   90.00
_cell.angle_beta   90.00
_cell.angle_gamma   90.00
#
_symmetry.space_group_name_H-M   'P 1'
#
loop_
_entity.id
_entity.type
_entity.pdbx_description
1 polymer ?
#
loop_
_entity_poly.entity_id
_entity_poly.type
_entity_poly.pdbx_seq_one_letter_code
_entity_poly.pdbx_strand_id
1 'polypeptide(L)'
;MIAGGRYREFHYWDTYWIIKGLLASGMHDTAKHMLQNFKYLIEKYGYIPNGGRTYMLQRTQPPFFIPMVYEYHTVTADDEFLLSVMSTMEAVILQFTTVKFCHFCSPEAYRSDFFAADNVPEIRRRQIWNDINSAAESGWDFSSRWLSNSKTMDTIETSNNVPVDLNALMCWNMEILAHLHGEIGDTNRRAEINIERAKFVDTFEAVFFDDREGSWLDFNLNTGERVDDTYPS
;
A
#
# COMPACT_ATOMS: atom_id res chain seq x y z
N MET A 1 9.49 13.90 -8.72
CA MET A 1 9.74 13.10 -9.95
C MET A 1 8.44 12.40 -10.33
N ILE A 2 8.25 12.08 -11.61
CA ILE A 2 7.04 11.43 -12.14
C ILE A 2 7.44 10.18 -12.93
N ALA A 3 6.56 9.19 -13.04
CA ALA A 3 6.84 7.95 -13.77
C ALA A 3 7.08 8.19 -15.28
N GLY A 4 6.52 9.27 -15.84
CA GLY A 4 6.71 9.69 -17.24
C GLY A 4 5.59 9.23 -18.18
N GLY A 5 5.61 9.75 -19.42
CA GLY A 5 4.59 9.44 -20.43
C GLY A 5 3.23 10.10 -20.15
N ARG A 6 2.18 9.29 -20.00
CA ARG A 6 0.82 9.77 -19.70
C ARG A 6 0.69 10.27 -18.26
N TYR A 7 1.52 9.76 -17.36
CA TYR A 7 1.53 10.11 -15.95
C TYR A 7 2.26 11.44 -15.75
N ARG A 8 1.54 12.46 -15.29
CA ARG A 8 2.06 13.83 -15.05
C ARG A 8 2.11 14.18 -13.57
N GLU A 9 1.92 13.19 -12.72
CA GLU A 9 1.83 13.27 -11.27
C GLU A 9 2.77 12.23 -10.65
N PHE A 10 3.08 12.40 -9.37
CA PHE A 10 3.73 11.31 -8.64
C PHE A 10 2.74 10.14 -8.50
N HIS A 11 3.28 8.93 -8.47
CA HIS A 11 2.60 7.74 -7.96
C HIS A 11 3.34 7.25 -6.72
N TYR A 12 2.60 6.91 -5.69
CA TYR A 12 3.18 6.69 -4.36
C TYR A 12 4.15 5.52 -4.34
N TRP A 13 3.73 4.31 -4.73
CA TRP A 13 4.62 3.15 -4.66
C TRP A 13 5.77 3.18 -5.69
N ASP A 14 5.55 3.71 -6.91
CA ASP A 14 6.59 3.92 -7.93
C ASP A 14 7.72 4.81 -7.40
N THR A 15 7.38 5.75 -6.52
CA THR A 15 8.36 6.66 -5.94
C THR A 15 9.42 5.93 -5.13
N TYR A 16 9.15 4.74 -4.58
CA TYR A 16 10.17 3.95 -3.88
C TYR A 16 11.37 3.66 -4.79
N TRP A 17 11.10 3.14 -5.98
CA TRP A 17 12.12 2.81 -6.97
C TRP A 17 12.85 4.05 -7.48
N ILE A 18 12.13 5.17 -7.63
CA ILE A 18 12.72 6.46 -7.99
C ILE A 18 13.69 6.93 -6.89
N ILE A 19 13.30 6.84 -5.60
CA ILE A 19 14.15 7.22 -4.47
C ILE A 19 15.44 6.38 -4.48
N LYS A 20 15.35 5.05 -4.68
CA LYS A 20 16.55 4.21 -4.78
C LYS A 20 17.49 4.67 -5.91
N GLY A 21 16.94 5.00 -7.08
CA GLY A 21 17.71 5.52 -8.21
C GLY A 21 18.35 6.88 -7.92
N LEU A 22 17.63 7.79 -7.24
CA LEU A 22 18.15 9.09 -6.82
C LEU A 22 19.31 8.95 -5.83
N LEU A 23 19.16 8.09 -4.83
CA LEU A 23 20.21 7.81 -3.83
C LEU A 23 21.45 7.21 -4.51
N ALA A 24 21.28 6.22 -5.39
CA ALA A 24 22.39 5.64 -6.15
C ALA A 24 23.11 6.66 -7.05
N SER A 25 22.41 7.73 -7.46
CA SER A 25 22.96 8.82 -8.28
C SER A 25 23.52 10.00 -7.46
N GLY A 26 23.55 9.89 -6.13
CA GLY A 26 24.01 10.97 -5.24
C GLY A 26 23.04 12.16 -5.14
N MET A 27 21.81 12.02 -5.61
CA MET A 27 20.79 13.08 -5.63
C MET A 27 20.01 13.16 -4.31
N HIS A 28 20.73 13.22 -3.18
CA HIS A 28 20.16 13.12 -1.83
C HIS A 28 19.16 14.25 -1.53
N ASP A 29 19.47 15.49 -1.92
CA ASP A 29 18.56 16.63 -1.73
C ASP A 29 17.23 16.43 -2.47
N THR A 30 17.27 15.85 -3.67
CA THR A 30 16.04 15.57 -4.44
C THR A 30 15.21 14.50 -3.75
N ALA A 31 15.86 13.44 -3.24
CA ALA A 31 15.20 12.40 -2.46
C ALA A 31 14.55 12.98 -1.19
N LYS A 32 15.28 13.82 -0.42
CA LYS A 32 14.77 14.49 0.77
C LYS A 32 13.53 15.34 0.48
N HIS A 33 13.57 16.18 -0.55
CA HIS A 33 12.42 17.01 -0.94
C HIS A 33 11.21 16.17 -1.34
N MET A 34 11.41 15.01 -1.99
CA MET A 34 10.31 14.10 -2.31
C MET A 34 9.68 13.49 -1.04
N LEU A 35 10.50 13.08 -0.08
CA LEU A 35 10.02 12.58 1.21
C LEU A 35 9.29 13.68 2.01
N GLN A 36 9.77 14.93 1.95
CA GLN A 36 9.10 16.07 2.57
C GLN A 36 7.72 16.36 1.94
N ASN A 37 7.56 16.14 0.63
CA ASN A 37 6.25 16.24 0.00
C ASN A 37 5.29 15.18 0.55
N PHE A 38 5.74 13.94 0.70
CA PHE A 38 4.93 12.88 1.30
C PHE A 38 4.59 13.14 2.77
N LYS A 39 5.56 13.64 3.54
CA LYS A 39 5.32 14.12 4.90
C LYS A 39 4.19 15.15 4.95
N TYR A 40 4.25 16.17 4.09
CA TYR A 40 3.20 17.19 3.99
C TYR A 40 1.83 16.60 3.63
N LEU A 41 1.78 15.61 2.74
CA LEU A 41 0.51 14.96 2.37
C LEU A 41 -0.10 14.19 3.53
N ILE A 42 0.71 13.47 4.31
CA ILE A 42 0.24 12.74 5.49
C ILE A 42 -0.23 13.73 6.56
N GLU A 43 0.50 14.82 6.81
CA GLU A 43 0.08 15.84 7.77
C GLU A 43 -1.22 16.53 7.36
N LYS A 44 -1.45 16.72 6.06
CA LYS A 44 -2.62 17.41 5.53
C LYS A 44 -3.86 16.53 5.37
N TYR A 45 -3.67 15.30 4.91
CA TYR A 45 -4.77 14.40 4.54
C TYR A 45 -4.90 13.18 5.44
N GLY A 46 -3.87 12.87 6.25
CA GLY A 46 -3.77 11.67 7.08
C GLY A 46 -3.20 10.46 6.36
N TYR A 47 -2.83 10.60 5.08
CA TYR A 47 -2.31 9.52 4.22
C TYR A 47 -1.63 10.07 2.96
N ILE A 48 -0.93 9.20 2.24
CA ILE A 48 -0.40 9.50 0.91
C ILE A 48 -1.41 9.03 -0.14
N PRO A 49 -1.99 9.91 -0.95
CA PRO A 49 -2.88 9.49 -2.03
C PRO A 49 -2.12 8.72 -3.11
N ASN A 50 -2.82 7.88 -3.87
CA ASN A 50 -2.26 7.12 -5.00
C ASN A 50 -1.42 8.02 -5.92
N GLY A 51 -1.90 9.23 -6.20
CA GLY A 51 -1.13 10.26 -6.90
C GLY A 51 -1.56 11.68 -6.61
N GLY A 52 -0.84 12.64 -7.20
CA GLY A 52 -0.93 14.08 -6.90
C GLY A 52 -2.16 14.82 -7.44
N ARG A 53 -3.30 14.16 -7.60
CA ARG A 53 -4.53 14.74 -8.17
C ARG A 53 -5.72 14.64 -7.22
N THR A 54 -6.62 15.62 -7.30
CA THR A 54 -7.77 15.72 -6.39
C THR A 54 -8.70 14.50 -6.41
N TYR A 55 -8.89 13.88 -7.57
CA TYR A 55 -9.71 12.67 -7.70
C TYR A 55 -9.02 11.40 -7.17
N MET A 56 -7.70 11.42 -6.97
CA MET A 56 -6.95 10.33 -6.33
C MET A 56 -6.89 10.48 -4.81
N LEU A 57 -7.45 11.54 -4.24
CA LEU A 57 -7.51 11.71 -2.78
C LEU A 57 -8.32 10.63 -2.12
N GLN A 58 -9.23 9.93 -2.79
CA GLN A 58 -10.04 8.91 -2.13
C GLN A 58 -9.34 7.55 -1.99
N ARG A 59 -8.08 7.44 -2.46
CA ARG A 59 -7.35 6.18 -2.54
C ARG A 59 -5.88 6.33 -2.17
N THR A 60 -5.31 5.29 -1.57
CA THR A 60 -3.87 5.17 -1.30
C THR A 60 -3.20 4.22 -2.30
N GLN A 61 -1.94 3.86 -2.05
CA GLN A 61 -1.18 2.81 -2.71
C GLN A 61 -0.33 2.05 -1.68
N PRO A 62 0.32 0.93 -2.04
CA PRO A 62 1.11 0.14 -1.10
C PRO A 62 2.09 0.99 -0.25
N PRO A 63 2.18 0.76 1.07
CA PRO A 63 2.82 1.68 2.01
C PRO A 63 4.34 1.61 1.97
N PHE A 64 4.97 2.32 1.03
CA PHE A 64 6.43 2.36 0.90
C PHE A 64 7.12 3.55 1.60
N PHE A 65 6.39 4.47 2.23
CA PHE A 65 6.97 5.68 2.83
C PHE A 65 8.05 5.37 3.89
N ILE A 66 7.81 4.40 4.78
CA ILE A 66 8.76 4.00 5.83
C ILE A 66 10.05 3.43 5.21
N PRO A 67 10.00 2.48 4.25
CA PRO A 67 11.17 2.03 3.49
C PRO A 67 11.92 3.16 2.78
N MET A 68 11.22 4.14 2.18
CA MET A 68 11.88 5.27 1.53
C MET A 68 12.68 6.12 2.53
N VAL A 69 12.12 6.38 3.71
CA VAL A 69 12.81 7.11 4.79
C VAL A 69 14.01 6.32 5.30
N TYR A 70 13.85 5.01 5.50
CA TYR A 70 14.93 4.13 5.95
C TYR A 70 16.11 4.09 4.97
N GLU A 71 15.85 3.93 3.68
CA GLU A 71 16.90 3.93 2.64
C GLU A 71 17.60 5.29 2.58
N TYR A 72 16.86 6.39 2.68
CA TYR A 72 17.43 7.74 2.72
C TYR A 72 18.32 7.94 3.96
N HIS A 73 17.84 7.55 5.14
CA HIS A 73 18.59 7.70 6.39
C HIS A 73 19.85 6.82 6.40
N THR A 74 19.76 5.58 5.90
CA THR A 74 20.91 4.66 5.79
C THR A 74 22.05 5.26 4.96
N VAL A 75 21.73 6.05 3.91
CA VAL A 75 22.72 6.66 3.03
C VAL A 75 23.24 8.01 3.57
N THR A 76 22.42 8.76 4.30
CA THR A 76 22.70 10.16 4.65
C THR A 76 23.02 10.41 6.13
N ALA A 77 22.62 9.50 7.02
CA ALA A 77 22.66 9.67 8.48
C ALA A 77 22.00 10.98 8.97
N ASP A 78 20.95 11.42 8.27
CA ASP A 78 20.24 12.67 8.56
C ASP A 78 19.22 12.47 9.70
N ASP A 79 19.74 12.44 10.93
CA ASP A 79 18.93 12.20 12.14
C ASP A 79 17.90 13.30 12.39
N GLU A 80 18.19 14.55 12.03
CA GLU A 80 17.25 15.67 12.15
C GLU A 80 16.03 15.41 11.26
N PHE A 81 16.25 14.98 10.01
CA PHE A 81 15.16 14.61 9.13
C PHE A 81 14.39 13.41 9.66
N LEU A 82 15.08 12.36 10.12
CA LEU A 82 14.45 11.15 10.68
C LEU A 82 13.50 11.51 11.85
N LEU A 83 13.98 12.31 12.80
CA LEU A 83 13.17 12.81 13.92
C LEU A 83 11.94 13.59 13.42
N SER A 84 12.10 14.41 12.38
CA SER A 84 11.01 15.22 11.83
C SER A 84 9.88 14.39 11.20
N VAL A 85 10.16 13.18 10.70
CA VAL A 85 9.19 12.31 10.01
C VAL A 85 8.68 11.15 10.85
N MET A 86 9.17 10.96 12.08
CA MET A 86 8.84 9.80 12.92
C MET A 86 7.33 9.67 13.17
N SER A 87 6.68 10.76 13.60
CA SER A 87 5.23 10.77 13.84
C SER A 87 4.41 10.51 12.57
N THR A 88 4.94 10.95 11.43
CA THR A 88 4.35 10.73 10.12
C THR A 88 4.42 9.24 9.74
N MET A 89 5.54 8.57 10.01
CA MET A 89 5.68 7.12 9.79
C MET A 89 4.73 6.30 10.66
N GLU A 90 4.55 6.66 11.93
CA GLU A 90 3.56 6.00 12.79
C GLU A 90 2.13 6.17 12.27
N ALA A 91 1.80 7.36 11.76
CA ALA A 91 0.49 7.63 11.17
C ALA A 91 0.20 6.74 9.94
N VAL A 92 1.21 6.38 9.14
CA VAL A 92 1.06 5.43 8.04
C VAL A 92 0.65 4.06 8.55
N ILE A 93 1.28 3.53 9.60
CA ILE A 93 0.87 2.24 10.18
C ILE A 93 -0.59 2.28 10.64
N LEU A 94 -0.98 3.35 11.34
CA LEU A 94 -2.34 3.53 11.85
C LEU A 94 -3.39 3.67 10.74
N GLN A 95 -3.03 4.28 9.60
CA GLN A 95 -3.92 4.37 8.45
C GLN A 95 -4.29 2.98 7.93
N PHE A 96 -3.30 2.09 7.75
CA PHE A 96 -3.53 0.76 7.18
C PHE A 96 -4.19 -0.22 8.16
N THR A 97 -4.21 0.09 9.46
CA THR A 97 -5.05 -0.63 10.43
C THR A 97 -6.47 -0.08 10.53
N THR A 98 -6.74 1.11 10.00
CA THR A 98 -8.06 1.77 10.04
C THR A 98 -8.63 1.96 8.63
N VAL A 99 -9.34 0.93 8.16
CA VAL A 99 -9.83 0.84 6.78
C VAL A 99 -10.75 2.00 6.39
N LYS A 100 -10.50 2.64 5.23
CA LYS A 100 -11.41 3.59 4.58
C LYS A 100 -11.60 3.20 3.11
N PHE A 101 -12.79 2.72 2.76
CA PHE A 101 -13.13 2.31 1.39
C PHE A 101 -13.78 3.44 0.57
N CYS A 102 -13.43 3.53 -0.71
CA CYS A 102 -14.05 4.43 -1.68
C CYS A 102 -15.17 3.74 -2.48
N HIS A 103 -16.40 4.25 -2.38
CA HIS A 103 -17.61 3.57 -2.86
C HIS A 103 -18.15 4.08 -4.22
N PHE A 104 -17.39 4.91 -4.94
CA PHE A 104 -17.88 5.59 -6.16
C PHE A 104 -17.02 5.25 -7.39
N CYS A 105 -17.64 5.29 -8.56
CA CYS A 105 -16.96 5.15 -9.85
C CYS A 105 -15.79 6.14 -10.00
N SER A 106 -14.65 5.67 -10.51
CA SER A 106 -13.44 6.48 -10.62
C SER A 106 -13.59 7.58 -11.67
N PRO A 107 -13.37 8.87 -11.33
CA PRO A 107 -13.50 9.96 -12.30
C PRO A 107 -12.59 9.81 -13.53
N GLU A 108 -11.39 9.26 -13.37
CA GLU A 108 -10.40 9.09 -14.43
C GLU A 108 -10.67 7.87 -15.35
N ALA A 109 -11.44 6.89 -14.87
CA ALA A 109 -11.79 5.67 -15.61
C ALA A 109 -13.30 5.50 -15.83
N TYR A 110 -14.08 6.58 -15.64
CA TYR A 110 -15.55 6.55 -15.55
C TYR A 110 -16.24 5.67 -16.60
N ARG A 111 -15.85 5.80 -17.87
CA ARG A 111 -16.44 5.02 -18.97
C ARG A 111 -16.23 3.52 -18.77
N SER A 112 -15.01 3.11 -18.43
CA SER A 112 -14.65 1.71 -18.26
C SER A 112 -15.36 1.11 -17.05
N ASP A 113 -15.34 1.81 -15.92
CA ASP A 113 -16.01 1.40 -14.67
C ASP A 113 -17.53 1.29 -14.85
N PHE A 114 -18.12 2.20 -15.62
CA PHE A 114 -19.54 2.15 -15.97
C PHE A 114 -19.86 0.88 -16.77
N PHE A 115 -19.10 0.60 -17.84
CA PHE A 115 -19.32 -0.60 -18.66
C PHE A 115 -19.03 -1.90 -17.91
N ALA A 116 -18.07 -1.92 -16.98
CA ALA A 116 -17.81 -3.07 -16.12
C ALA A 116 -19.02 -3.43 -15.24
N ALA A 117 -19.80 -2.43 -14.81
CA ALA A 117 -20.98 -2.60 -13.97
C ALA A 117 -22.32 -2.66 -14.74
N ASP A 118 -22.30 -2.48 -16.07
CA ASP A 118 -23.51 -2.32 -16.89
C ASP A 118 -24.38 -3.58 -16.88
N ASN A 119 -23.75 -4.74 -17.05
CA ASN A 119 -24.41 -6.05 -17.09
C ASN A 119 -24.72 -6.64 -15.71
N VAL A 120 -24.43 -5.91 -14.63
CA VAL A 120 -24.59 -6.37 -13.25
C VAL A 120 -25.87 -5.77 -12.64
N PRO A 121 -26.62 -6.52 -11.80
CA PRO A 121 -27.77 -5.99 -11.09
C PRO A 121 -27.43 -4.71 -10.33
N GLU A 122 -28.36 -3.73 -10.33
CA GLU A 122 -28.14 -2.39 -9.75
C GLU A 122 -27.59 -2.43 -8.32
N ILE A 123 -28.09 -3.36 -7.50
CA ILE A 123 -27.67 -3.57 -6.12
C ILE A 123 -26.18 -3.92 -5.96
N ARG A 124 -25.57 -4.57 -6.97
CA ARG A 124 -24.16 -4.98 -6.97
C ARG A 124 -23.23 -3.94 -7.61
N ARG A 125 -23.75 -2.94 -8.32
CA ARG A 125 -22.93 -1.92 -9.01
C ARG A 125 -22.03 -1.15 -8.06
N ARG A 126 -22.55 -0.78 -6.88
CA ARG A 126 -21.77 -0.07 -5.86
C ARG A 126 -20.61 -0.92 -5.33
N GLN A 127 -20.85 -2.23 -5.16
CA GLN A 127 -19.82 -3.16 -4.72
C GLN A 127 -18.73 -3.30 -5.78
N ILE A 128 -19.10 -3.47 -7.06
CA ILE A 128 -18.14 -3.52 -8.17
C ILE A 128 -17.27 -2.25 -8.23
N TRP A 129 -17.86 -1.07 -8.07
CA TRP A 129 -17.05 0.16 -8.05
C TRP A 129 -16.10 0.21 -6.85
N ASN A 130 -16.51 -0.31 -5.70
CA ASN A 130 -15.62 -0.44 -4.54
C ASN A 130 -14.46 -1.41 -4.84
N ASP A 131 -14.74 -2.57 -5.41
CA ASP A 131 -13.73 -3.57 -5.75
C ASP A 131 -12.76 -3.09 -6.85
N ILE A 132 -13.26 -2.31 -7.81
CA ILE A 132 -12.44 -1.62 -8.82
C ILE A 132 -11.50 -0.61 -8.16
N ASN A 133 -12.03 0.21 -7.25
CA ASN A 133 -11.21 1.18 -6.51
C ASN A 133 -10.15 0.48 -5.66
N SER A 134 -10.51 -0.58 -4.95
CA SER A 134 -9.58 -1.36 -4.14
C SER A 134 -8.50 -2.03 -4.99
N ALA A 135 -8.82 -2.47 -6.22
CA ALA A 135 -7.80 -2.97 -7.15
C ALA A 135 -6.81 -1.86 -7.53
N ALA A 136 -7.28 -0.65 -7.79
CA ALA A 136 -6.41 0.50 -8.03
C ALA A 136 -5.58 0.91 -6.80
N GLU A 137 -6.09 0.73 -5.58
CA GLU A 137 -5.33 0.92 -4.33
C GLU A 137 -4.23 -0.13 -4.14
N SER A 138 -4.46 -1.36 -4.61
CA SER A 138 -3.47 -2.44 -4.53
C SER A 138 -2.25 -2.18 -5.44
N GLY A 139 -2.38 -1.34 -6.46
CA GLY A 139 -1.40 -1.18 -7.53
C GLY A 139 -1.50 -2.23 -8.65
N TRP A 140 -2.45 -3.15 -8.55
CA TRP A 140 -2.71 -4.24 -9.50
C TRP A 140 -4.06 -4.05 -10.23
N ASP A 141 -4.26 -2.92 -10.89
CA ASP A 141 -5.42 -2.61 -11.73
C ASP A 141 -5.16 -2.94 -13.22
N PHE A 142 -5.64 -4.07 -13.77
CA PHE A 142 -6.34 -5.18 -13.14
C PHE A 142 -5.60 -6.50 -13.36
N SER A 143 -5.86 -7.46 -12.48
CA SER A 143 -5.28 -8.80 -12.49
C SER A 143 -6.36 -9.86 -12.31
N SER A 144 -6.14 -11.07 -12.84
CA SER A 144 -7.00 -12.24 -12.58
C SER A 144 -7.09 -12.56 -11.08
N ARG A 145 -6.06 -12.19 -10.31
CA ARG A 145 -5.98 -12.24 -8.84
C ARG A 145 -7.24 -11.73 -8.12
N TRP A 146 -7.90 -10.72 -8.68
CA TRP A 146 -9.07 -10.08 -8.07
C TRP A 146 -10.41 -10.59 -8.60
N LEU A 147 -10.41 -11.50 -9.57
CA LEU A 147 -11.61 -11.96 -10.27
C LEU A 147 -11.95 -13.37 -9.82
N SER A 148 -13.17 -13.60 -9.30
CA SER A 148 -13.57 -14.91 -8.78
C SER A 148 -13.54 -16.05 -9.81
N ASN A 149 -13.60 -15.71 -11.11
CA ASN A 149 -13.49 -16.66 -12.21
C ASN A 149 -12.20 -16.51 -13.05
N SER A 150 -11.26 -15.66 -12.59
CA SER A 150 -10.00 -15.30 -13.27
C SER A 150 -10.16 -14.75 -14.71
N LYS A 151 -11.36 -14.34 -15.12
CA LYS A 151 -11.69 -14.05 -16.54
C LYS A 151 -12.45 -12.74 -16.78
N THR A 152 -13.48 -12.43 -16.00
CA THR A 152 -14.40 -11.34 -16.32
C THR A 152 -14.46 -10.27 -15.23
N MET A 153 -14.53 -9.01 -15.63
CA MET A 153 -14.47 -7.87 -14.70
C MET A 153 -15.70 -7.77 -13.79
N ASP A 154 -16.85 -8.29 -14.24
CA ASP A 154 -18.09 -8.31 -13.46
C ASP A 154 -18.05 -9.28 -12.27
N THR A 155 -16.98 -10.09 -12.16
CA THR A 155 -16.70 -10.96 -11.01
C THR A 155 -15.57 -10.45 -10.13
N ILE A 156 -15.16 -9.19 -10.26
CA ILE A 156 -14.17 -8.57 -9.37
C ILE A 156 -14.67 -8.58 -7.92
N GLU A 157 -13.81 -8.97 -6.99
CA GLU A 157 -14.13 -9.06 -5.56
C GLU A 157 -12.96 -8.65 -4.65
N THR A 158 -12.14 -7.70 -5.10
CA THR A 158 -10.91 -7.25 -4.42
C THR A 158 -11.09 -6.99 -2.93
N SER A 159 -12.20 -6.38 -2.52
CA SER A 159 -12.46 -6.04 -1.11
C SER A 159 -12.69 -7.27 -0.20
N ASN A 160 -12.97 -8.44 -0.77
CA ASN A 160 -13.11 -9.69 -0.04
C ASN A 160 -11.80 -10.47 0.06
N ASN A 161 -10.79 -10.10 -0.74
CA ASN A 161 -9.48 -10.74 -0.70
C ASN A 161 -8.55 -9.93 0.21
N VAL A 162 -7.99 -10.60 1.21
CA VAL A 162 -6.92 -10.05 2.03
C VAL A 162 -5.60 -10.26 1.28
N PRO A 163 -4.91 -9.19 0.85
CA PRO A 163 -3.72 -9.31 0.02
C PRO A 163 -2.48 -9.72 0.82
N VAL A 164 -1.77 -10.76 0.40
CA VAL A 164 -0.56 -11.25 1.08
C VAL A 164 0.59 -10.25 1.00
N ASP A 165 0.77 -9.60 -0.16
CA ASP A 165 1.77 -8.56 -0.40
C ASP A 165 1.60 -7.34 0.51
N LEU A 166 0.37 -6.83 0.65
CA LEU A 166 0.09 -5.71 1.55
C LEU A 166 0.48 -6.05 2.99
N ASN A 167 0.12 -7.24 3.46
CA ASN A 167 0.41 -7.65 4.83
C ASN A 167 1.90 -7.94 5.03
N ALA A 168 2.60 -8.47 4.02
CA ALA A 168 4.06 -8.61 4.04
C ALA A 168 4.77 -7.24 4.11
N LEU A 169 4.27 -6.25 3.35
CA LEU A 169 4.77 -4.86 3.44
C LEU A 169 4.51 -4.26 4.82
N MET A 170 3.37 -4.56 5.45
CA MET A 170 3.10 -4.13 6.83
C MET A 170 4.08 -4.76 7.83
N CYS A 171 4.39 -6.05 7.72
CA CYS A 171 5.44 -6.71 8.52
C CYS A 171 6.78 -5.96 8.39
N TRP A 172 7.18 -5.67 7.15
CA TRP A 172 8.44 -4.98 6.86
C TRP A 172 8.46 -3.54 7.41
N ASN A 173 7.36 -2.81 7.24
CA ASN A 173 7.19 -1.46 7.78
C ASN A 173 7.31 -1.44 9.31
N MET A 174 6.69 -2.40 10.00
CA MET A 174 6.78 -2.51 11.46
C MET A 174 8.22 -2.81 11.92
N GLU A 175 8.94 -3.66 11.19
CA GLU A 175 10.33 -3.98 11.48
C GLU A 175 11.24 -2.76 11.32
N ILE A 176 11.12 -2.06 10.18
CA ILE A 176 11.88 -0.83 9.93
C ILE A 176 11.56 0.22 10.99
N LEU A 177 10.28 0.43 11.30
CA LEU A 177 9.87 1.43 12.29
C LEU A 177 10.45 1.12 13.68
N ALA A 178 10.39 -0.14 14.11
CA ALA A 178 11.02 -0.58 15.35
C ALA A 178 12.53 -0.33 15.36
N HIS A 179 13.21 -0.58 14.24
CA HIS A 179 14.64 -0.30 14.08
C HIS A 179 14.92 1.21 14.21
N LEU A 180 14.20 2.06 13.47
CA LEU A 180 14.38 3.51 13.46
C LEU A 180 14.08 4.16 14.83
N HIS A 181 13.09 3.68 15.58
CA HIS A 181 12.88 4.10 16.97
C HIS A 181 14.10 3.78 17.85
N GLY A 182 14.74 2.63 17.62
CA GLY A 182 15.98 2.26 18.29
C GLY A 182 17.13 3.22 18.00
N GLU A 183 17.30 3.62 16.74
CA GLU A 183 18.36 4.54 16.31
C GLU A 183 18.22 5.92 16.96
N ILE A 184 17.00 6.42 17.16
CA ILE A 184 16.75 7.69 17.86
C ILE A 184 16.75 7.55 19.39
N GLY A 185 17.05 6.36 19.93
CA GLY A 185 17.14 6.09 21.37
C GLY A 185 15.80 5.75 22.06
N ASP A 186 14.69 5.66 21.32
CA ASP A 186 13.38 5.29 21.85
C ASP A 186 13.21 3.76 21.96
N THR A 187 13.94 3.21 22.93
CA THR A 187 13.97 1.76 23.19
C THR A 187 12.63 1.19 23.67
N ASN A 188 11.81 2.01 24.36
CA ASN A 188 10.49 1.60 24.83
C ASN A 188 9.54 1.39 23.64
N ARG A 189 9.45 2.38 22.74
CA ARG A 189 8.56 2.27 21.58
C ARG A 189 9.01 1.17 20.62
N ARG A 190 10.31 1.00 20.43
CA ARG A 190 10.87 -0.16 19.70
C ARG A 190 10.40 -1.50 20.28
N ALA A 191 10.38 -1.65 21.60
CA ALA A 191 9.95 -2.89 22.23
C ALA A 191 8.45 -3.14 22.03
N GLU A 192 7.61 -2.11 22.15
CA GLU A 192 6.17 -2.19 21.88
C GLU A 192 5.87 -2.64 20.45
N ILE A 193 6.49 -1.99 19.46
CA ILE A 193 6.29 -2.32 18.04
C ILE A 193 6.75 -3.76 17.75
N ASN A 194 7.86 -4.21 18.37
CA ASN A 194 8.31 -5.59 18.20
C ASN A 194 7.32 -6.63 18.75
N ILE A 195 6.66 -6.31 19.88
CA ILE A 195 5.62 -7.18 20.46
C ILE A 195 4.39 -7.22 19.54
N GLU A 196 3.96 -6.06 19.01
CA GLU A 196 2.85 -5.98 18.06
C GLU A 196 3.18 -6.74 16.76
N ARG A 197 4.38 -6.54 16.23
CA ARG A 197 4.87 -7.21 15.02
C ARG A 197 4.93 -8.72 15.19
N ALA A 198 5.39 -9.24 16.34
CA ALA A 198 5.43 -10.67 16.58
C ALA A 198 4.04 -11.31 16.46
N LYS A 199 3.02 -10.69 17.08
CA LYS A 199 1.61 -11.15 16.95
C LYS A 199 1.11 -11.07 15.51
N PHE A 200 1.49 -10.01 14.80
CA PHE A 200 1.11 -9.82 13.40
C PHE A 200 1.75 -10.89 12.51
N VAL A 201 3.03 -11.19 12.69
CA VAL A 201 3.75 -12.25 11.95
C VAL A 201 3.12 -13.60 12.24
N ASP A 202 2.88 -13.97 13.50
CA ASP A 202 2.22 -15.25 13.84
C ASP A 202 0.86 -15.40 13.13
N THR A 203 0.10 -14.30 13.05
CA THR A 203 -1.18 -14.26 12.33
C THR A 203 -0.98 -14.35 10.82
N PHE A 204 0.02 -13.65 10.27
CA PHE A 204 0.36 -13.65 8.86
C PHE A 204 0.74 -15.06 8.40
N GLU A 205 1.62 -15.75 9.13
CA GLU A 205 2.00 -17.14 8.84
C GLU A 205 0.79 -18.07 8.85
N ALA A 206 -0.06 -17.98 9.87
CA ALA A 206 -1.25 -18.81 9.98
C ALA A 206 -2.28 -18.58 8.85
N VAL A 207 -2.45 -17.31 8.43
CA VAL A 207 -3.47 -16.94 7.44
C VAL A 207 -2.99 -17.21 6.02
N PHE A 208 -1.78 -16.78 5.65
CA PHE A 208 -1.36 -16.72 4.25
C PHE A 208 -0.52 -17.91 3.79
N PHE A 209 0.16 -18.65 4.67
CA PHE A 209 0.98 -19.77 4.26
C PHE A 209 0.12 -21.04 4.03
N ASP A 210 0.20 -21.62 2.84
CA ASP A 210 -0.40 -22.93 2.56
C ASP A 210 0.68 -24.02 2.53
N ASP A 211 0.63 -24.94 3.50
CA ASP A 211 1.58 -26.05 3.61
C ASP A 211 1.52 -27.05 2.44
N ARG A 212 0.40 -27.13 1.71
CA ARG A 212 0.24 -28.09 0.60
C ARG A 212 0.92 -27.58 -0.65
N GLU A 213 0.71 -26.30 -0.96
CA GLU A 213 1.34 -25.63 -2.09
C GLU A 213 2.76 -25.13 -1.77
N GLY A 214 3.10 -25.01 -0.48
CA GLY A 214 4.40 -24.49 -0.03
C GLY A 214 4.60 -23.02 -0.39
N SER A 215 3.51 -22.25 -0.43
CA SER A 215 3.47 -20.89 -0.97
C SER A 215 2.62 -19.95 -0.09
N TRP A 216 2.80 -18.65 -0.29
CA TRP A 216 2.04 -17.60 0.37
C TRP A 216 0.93 -17.14 -0.57
N LEU A 217 -0.32 -17.22 -0.12
CA LEU A 217 -1.51 -16.99 -0.95
C LEU A 217 -2.43 -15.98 -0.28
N ASP A 218 -3.12 -15.15 -1.07
CA ASP A 218 -4.20 -14.30 -0.56
C ASP A 218 -5.28 -15.11 0.15
N PHE A 219 -5.98 -14.47 1.09
CA PHE A 219 -7.06 -15.10 1.85
C PHE A 219 -8.41 -14.48 1.50
N ASN A 220 -9.38 -15.28 1.06
CA ASN A 220 -10.72 -14.79 0.72
C ASN A 220 -11.65 -14.88 1.95
N LEU A 221 -12.17 -13.73 2.39
CA LEU A 221 -13.00 -13.60 3.59
C LEU A 221 -14.38 -14.26 3.46
N ASN A 222 -14.92 -14.39 2.24
CA ASN A 222 -16.25 -14.96 2.02
C ASN A 222 -16.23 -16.48 2.09
N THR A 223 -15.22 -17.09 1.46
CA THR A 223 -15.06 -18.54 1.41
C THR A 223 -14.34 -19.08 2.64
N GLY A 224 -13.49 -18.25 3.27
CA GLY A 224 -12.58 -18.69 4.32
C GLY A 224 -11.42 -19.54 3.79
N GLU A 225 -11.17 -19.48 2.47
CA GLU A 225 -10.16 -20.26 1.77
C GLU A 225 -9.06 -19.36 1.21
N ARG A 226 -7.87 -19.94 1.01
CA ARG A 226 -6.76 -19.28 0.31
C ARG A 226 -6.99 -19.34 -1.20
N VAL A 227 -6.66 -18.26 -1.88
CA VAL A 227 -6.83 -18.14 -3.33
C VAL A 227 -5.68 -18.87 -4.04
N ASP A 228 -6.00 -20.03 -4.62
CA ASP A 228 -5.04 -20.95 -5.28
C ASP A 228 -4.70 -20.55 -6.73
N ASP A 229 -4.66 -19.25 -7.04
CA ASP A 229 -4.19 -18.76 -8.34
C ASP A 229 -2.75 -18.27 -8.13
N THR A 230 -1.77 -18.86 -8.82
CA THR A 230 -0.37 -18.49 -8.62
C THR A 230 -0.05 -17.16 -9.32
N TYR A 231 0.44 -16.18 -8.57
CA TYR A 231 0.94 -14.91 -9.12
C TYR A 231 2.19 -14.44 -8.36
N PRO A 232 3.09 -13.69 -9.00
CA PRO A 232 4.22 -13.08 -8.32
C PRO A 232 3.72 -11.84 -7.54
N SER A 233 3.37 -12.03 -6.27
CA SER A 233 3.06 -10.95 -5.31
C SER A 233 4.29 -10.62 -4.46
#